data_AF-A0AAU5A2U3-F1
#
_entry.id   AF-A0AAU5A2U3-F1
#
_cell.length_a   1.000
_cell.length_b   1.000
_cell.length_c   1.000
_cell.angle_alpha   90.00
_cell.angle_beta   90.00
_cell.angle_gamma   90.00
#
_symmetry.space_group_name_H-M   'P 1'
#
loop_
_entity.id
_entity.type
_entity.pdbx_description
1 polymer ?
#
loop_
_entity_poly.entity_id
_entity_poly.type
_entity_poly.pdbx_seq_one_letter_code
_entity_poly.pdbx_strand_id
1 'polypeptide(L)' 'MDKRSLQHVAGRFREAEQRTEILRQELAVAIRQADADGVQQKDICEATGYTRQQVRRIVNAAVSEDD' A
#
# COMPACT_ATOMS: atom_id res chain seq x y z
N MET A 1 -34.61 9.54 -0.71
CA MET A 1 -33.16 9.68 -0.90
C MET A 1 -32.93 10.06 -2.35
N ASP A 2 -32.41 11.26 -2.63
CA ASP A 2 -32.35 11.81 -3.99
C ASP A 2 -31.29 11.09 -4.84
N LYS A 3 -31.63 10.65 -6.06
CA LYS A 3 -30.75 9.85 -6.94
C LYS A 3 -29.42 10.56 -7.25
N ARG A 4 -29.43 11.90 -7.26
CA ARG A 4 -28.22 12.73 -7.41
C ARG A 4 -27.25 12.57 -6.23
N SER A 5 -27.77 12.43 -5.01
CA SER A 5 -26.96 12.22 -3.80
C SER A 5 -26.25 10.86 -3.82
N LEU A 6 -26.89 9.79 -4.30
CA LEU A 6 -26.26 8.46 -4.36
C LEU A 6 -25.18 8.39 -5.45
N GLN A 7 -25.42 9.00 -6.62
CA GLN A 7 -24.42 9.06 -7.68
C GLN A 7 -23.17 9.85 -7.25
N HIS A 8 -23.34 10.95 -6.52
CA HIS A 8 -22.21 11.72 -5.99
C HIS A 8 -21.42 10.95 -4.93
N VAL A 9 -22.09 10.24 -4.02
CA VAL A 9 -21.41 9.38 -3.03
C VAL A 9 -20.65 8.25 -3.72
N ALA A 10 -21.26 7.59 -4.71
CA ALA A 10 -20.60 6.53 -5.48
C ALA A 10 -19.39 7.04 -6.31
N GLY A 11 -19.42 8.30 -6.75
CA GLY A 11 -18.27 8.95 -7.40
C GLY A 11 -17.11 9.15 -6.42
N ARG A 12 -17.37 9.80 -5.29
CA ARG A 12 -16.35 10.07 -4.26
C ARG A 12 -15.75 8.79 -3.68
N PHE A 13 -16.56 7.74 -3.55
CA PHE A 13 -16.10 6.43 -3.11
C PHE A 13 -15.07 5.85 -4.09
N ARG A 14 -15.38 5.81 -5.38
CA ARG A 14 -14.45 5.32 -6.41
C ARG A 14 -13.16 6.13 -6.49
N GLU A 15 -13.25 7.46 -6.36
CA GLU A 15 -12.06 8.32 -6.28
C GLU A 15 -11.21 8.04 -5.04
N ALA A 16 -11.83 7.74 -3.90
CA ALA A 16 -11.11 7.35 -2.69
C ALA A 16 -10.47 5.97 -2.83
N GLU A 17 -11.16 5.00 -3.43
CA GLU A 17 -10.61 3.68 -3.75
C GLU A 17 -9.38 3.79 -4.64
N GLN A 18 -9.47 4.56 -5.74
CA GLN A 18 -8.35 4.73 -6.67
C GLN A 18 -7.14 5.38 -6.00
N ARG A 19 -7.36 6.43 -5.19
CA ARG A 19 -6.26 7.07 -4.44
C ARG A 19 -5.65 6.12 -3.41
N THR A 20 -6.48 5.32 -2.75
CA THR A 20 -5.99 4.34 -1.77
C THR A 20 -5.13 3.28 -2.46
N GLU A 21 -5.51 2.86 -3.67
CA GLU A 21 -4.72 1.89 -4.43
C GLU A 21 -3.35 2.43 -4.83
N ILE A 22 -3.28 3.68 -5.31
CA ILE A 22 -2.02 4.36 -5.61
C ILE A 22 -1.12 4.41 -4.36
N LEU A 23 -1.68 4.86 -3.23
CA LEU A 23 -0.92 4.96 -1.97
C LEU A 23 -0.42 3.60 -1.48
N ARG A 24 -1.16 2.52 -1.70
CA ARG A 24 -0.69 1.17 -1.35
C ARG A 24 0.51 0.74 -2.20
N GLN A 25 0.51 1.07 -3.49
CA GLN A 25 1.61 0.75 -4.39
C GLN A 25 2.86 1.57 -4.03
N GLU A 26 2.70 2.86 -3.76
CA GLU A 26 3.79 3.74 -3.30
C GLU A 26 4.37 3.26 -1.97
N LEU A 27 3.53 2.87 -1.01
CA LEU A 27 3.97 2.30 0.26
C LEU A 27 4.76 1.00 0.06
N ALA A 28 4.31 0.13 -0.87
CA ALA A 28 5.02 -1.10 -1.17
C ALA A 28 6.43 -0.83 -1.75
N VAL A 29 6.56 0.17 -2.63
CA VAL A 29 7.86 0.62 -3.15
C VAL A 29 8.74 1.14 -2.02
N ALA A 30 8.21 2.00 -1.15
CA ALA A 30 8.97 2.55 -0.02
C ALA A 30 9.46 1.46 0.96
N ILE A 31 8.62 0.44 1.23
CA ILE A 31 9.00 -0.72 2.04
C ILE A 31 10.19 -1.47 1.41
N ARG A 32 10.16 -1.70 0.10
CA ARG A 32 11.25 -2.37 -0.61
C ARG A 32 12.54 -1.57 -0.60
N GLN A 33 12.45 -0.26 -0.82
CA GLN A 33 13.62 0.61 -0.76
C GLN A 33 14.25 0.60 0.63
N ALA A 34 13.43 0.71 1.69
CA ALA A 34 13.93 0.66 3.06
C ALA A 34 14.64 -0.67 3.39
N ASP A 35 14.11 -1.80 2.90
CA ASP A 35 14.75 -3.11 3.04
C ASP A 35 16.09 -3.16 2.28
N ALA A 36 16.14 -2.67 1.04
CA ALA A 36 17.37 -2.57 0.24
C ALA A 36 18.43 -1.65 0.86
N ASP A 37 18.00 -0.60 1.55
CA ASP A 37 18.86 0.32 2.30
C ASP A 37 19.35 -0.28 3.64
N GLY A 38 18.94 -1.50 3.97
CA GLY A 38 19.35 -2.23 5.18
C GLY A 38 18.62 -1.79 6.45
N VAL A 39 17.49 -1.08 6.33
CA VAL A 39 16.65 -0.73 7.49
C VAL A 39 16.12 -2.01 8.13
N GLN A 40 16.17 -2.10 9.45
CA GLN A 40 15.70 -3.30 10.14
C GLN A 40 14.20 -3.50 9.92
N GLN A 41 13.78 -4.73 9.61
CA GLN A 41 12.38 -5.06 9.40
C GLN A 41 11.48 -4.65 10.58
N LYS A 42 11.99 -4.65 11.82
CA LYS A 42 11.27 -4.16 13.00
C LYS A 42 10.87 -2.70 12.85
N ASP A 43 11.79 -1.86 12.41
CA ASP A 43 11.58 -0.41 12.28
C ASP A 43 10.65 -0.11 11.10
N ILE A 44 10.74 -0.89 10.01
CA ILE A 44 9.77 -0.83 8.90
C ILE A 44 8.36 -1.19 9.39
N CYS A 45 8.20 -2.24 10.21
CA CYS A 45 6.89 -2.60 10.77
C CYS A 45 6.32 -1.48 11.67
N GLU A 46 7.17 -0.86 12.49
CA GLU A 46 6.76 0.22 13.40
C GLU A 46 6.31 1.47 12.62
N ALA A 47 7.05 1.85 11.57
CA ALA A 47 6.72 3.03 10.75
C ALA A 47 5.47 2.84 9.87
N THR A 48 5.22 1.61 9.39
CA THR A 48 4.13 1.33 8.44
C THR A 48 2.87 0.77 9.10
N GLY A 49 2.98 0.27 10.34
CA GLY A 49 1.90 -0.44 11.02
C GLY A 49 1.63 -1.84 10.46
N TYR A 50 2.45 -2.31 9.50
CA TYR A 50 2.32 -3.66 8.95
C TYR A 50 2.96 -4.71 9.86
N THR A 51 2.42 -5.92 9.76
CA THR A 51 3.03 -7.09 10.40
C THR A 51 4.31 -7.49 9.66
N ARG A 52 5.23 -8.16 10.37
CA ARG A 52 6.44 -8.73 9.76
C ARG A 52 6.15 -9.62 8.56
N GLN A 53 5.04 -10.38 8.60
CA GLN A 53 4.64 -11.24 7.49
C GLN A 53 4.23 -10.42 6.26
N GLN A 54 3.50 -9.33 6.45
CA GLN A 54 3.10 -8.43 5.35
C GLN A 54 4.33 -7.76 4.74
N VAL A 55 5.23 -7.22 5.57
CA VAL A 55 6.50 -6.61 5.10
C VAL A 55 7.31 -7.63 4.31
N ARG A 56 7.52 -8.84 4.85
CA ARG A 56 8.23 -9.92 4.15
C ARG A 56 7.60 -10.30 2.81
N ARG A 57 6.26 -10.36 2.72
CA ARG A 57 5.57 -10.63 1.45
C ARG A 57 5.83 -9.54 0.42
N ILE A 58 5.81 -8.28 0.83
CA ILE A 58 6.03 -7.12 -0.06
C ILE A 58 7.47 -7.09 -0.58
N VAL A 59 8.44 -7.34 0.30
CA VAL A 59 9.87 -7.42 -0.07
C VAL A 59 10.11 -8.57 -1.05
N ASN A 60 9.63 -9.77 -0.72
CA ASN A 60 9.89 -10.97 -1.52
C ASN A 60 9.14 -10.98 -2.86
N ALA A 61 8.00 -10.29 -2.98
CA ALA A 61 7.23 -10.25 -4.23
C ALA A 61 7.99 -9.57 -5.37
N ALA A 62 8.86 -8.59 -5.08
CA ALA A 62 9.71 -7.97 -6.11
C ALA A 62 10.83 -8.90 -6.59
N VAL A 63 11.39 -9.72 -5.70
CA VAL A 63 12.44 -10.68 -6.07
C VAL A 63 11.95 -11.69 -7.11
N SER A 64 10.64 -11.97 -7.15
CA SER A 64 10.01 -12.86 -8.14
C SER A 64 9.59 -12.19 -9.46
N GLU A 65 9.61 -10.86 -9.57
CA GLU A 65 9.28 -10.14 -10.82
C GLU A 65 10.53 -9.80 -11.66
N ASP A 66 11.72 -9.85 -11.06
CA ASP A 66 13.02 -9.54 -11.70
C ASP A 66 13.83 -10.78 -12.14
N ASP A 67 13.28 -12.02 -12.01
CA ASP A 67 13.83 -13.30 -12.51
C ASP A 67 13.13 -13.74 -13.81
#